data_AF-A0A0M0I4I1-F1
#
_entry.id   AF-A0A0M0I4I1-F1
#
_cell.length_a   1.000
_cell.length_b   1.000
_cell.length_c   1.000
_cell.angle_alpha   90.00
_cell.angle_beta   90.00
_cell.angle_gamma   90.00
#
_symmetry.space_group_name_H-M   'P 1'
#
loop_
_entity.id
_entity.type
_entity.pdbx_description
1 polymer ?
#
loop_
_entity_poly.entity_id
_entity_poly.type
_entity_poly.pdbx_seq_one_letter_code
_entity_poly.pdbx_strand_id
1 'polypeptide(L)' 'MTEYREMADAAARMEREKNYSGARVMWQEAAECAKSRDNSKWAQSRFAFCCARLSETRRYLYR' A
#
# COMPACT_ATOMS: atom_id res chain seq x y z
N MET A 1 -10.49 -6.89 -16.31
CA MET A 1 -10.13 -5.99 -15.19
C MET A 1 -9.03 -6.67 -14.38
N THR A 2 -7.79 -6.67 -14.88
CA THR A 2 -6.64 -7.41 -14.32
C THR A 2 -5.64 -6.49 -13.63
N GLU A 3 -5.44 -5.28 -14.15
CA GLU A 3 -4.43 -4.30 -13.68
C GLU A 3 -4.50 -4.01 -12.18
N TYR A 4 -5.68 -3.68 -11.65
CA TYR A 4 -5.86 -3.43 -10.22
C TYR A 4 -5.44 -4.63 -9.36
N ARG A 5 -5.82 -5.84 -9.80
CA ARG A 5 -5.58 -7.06 -9.03
C ARG A 5 -4.10 -7.40 -9.02
N GLU A 6 -3.40 -7.18 -10.12
CA GLU A 6 -1.95 -7.39 -10.23
C GLU A 6 -1.17 -6.39 -9.37
N MET A 7 -1.55 -5.11 -9.40
CA MET A 7 -0.97 -4.08 -8.53
C MET A 7 -1.22 -4.39 -7.05
N ALA A 8 -2.46 -4.74 -6.69
CA ALA A 8 -2.83 -5.10 -5.32
C ALA A 8 -2.07 -6.32 -4.79
N ASP A 9 -1.90 -7.36 -5.62
CA ASP A 9 -1.18 -8.57 -5.22
C ASP A 9 0.32 -8.27 -5.01
N ALA A 10 0.90 -7.49 -5.92
CA ALA A 10 2.29 -7.10 -5.81
C ALA A 10 2.53 -6.15 -4.61
N ALA A 11 1.60 -5.23 -4.33
CA ALA A 11 1.63 -4.38 -3.14
C ALA A 11 1.55 -5.23 -1.86
N ALA A 12 0.64 -6.23 -1.83
CA ALA A 12 0.51 -7.15 -0.70
C ALA A 12 1.77 -8.01 -0.48
N ARG A 13 2.47 -8.42 -1.54
CA ARG A 13 3.76 -9.11 -1.43
C ARG A 13 4.81 -8.22 -0.75
N MET A 14 4.94 -6.97 -1.17
CA MET A 14 5.87 -6.03 -0.55
C MET A 14 5.57 -5.77 0.92
N GLU A 15 4.31 -5.76 1.33
CA GLU A 15 3.95 -5.64 2.75
C GLU A 15 4.42 -6.84 3.58
N ARG A 16 4.34 -8.06 3.03
CA ARG A 16 4.86 -9.28 3.68
C ARG A 16 6.39 -9.24 3.80
N GLU A 17 7.06 -8.64 2.82
CA GLU A 17 8.50 -8.40 2.84
C GLU A 17 8.91 -7.22 3.73
N LYS A 18 7.96 -6.58 4.43
CA LYS A 18 8.16 -5.35 5.23
C LYS A 18 8.66 -4.15 4.41
N ASN A 19 8.57 -4.23 3.09
CA ASN A 19 8.85 -3.12 2.19
C ASN A 19 7.64 -2.18 2.12
N TYR A 20 7.36 -1.50 3.23
CA TYR A 20 6.22 -0.58 3.33
C TYR A 20 6.39 0.67 2.44
N SER A 21 7.63 1.04 2.10
CA SER A 21 7.92 2.16 1.20
C SER A 21 7.49 1.86 -0.24
N GLY A 22 7.81 0.68 -0.76
CA GLY A 22 7.33 0.24 -2.07
C GLY A 22 5.83 -0.06 -2.06
N ALA A 23 5.35 -0.74 -1.01
CA ALA A 23 3.94 -1.07 -0.86
C ALA A 23 3.04 0.17 -0.87
N ARG A 24 3.41 1.27 -0.20
CA ARG A 24 2.56 2.47 -0.21
C ARG A 24 2.38 3.02 -1.62
N VAL A 25 3.44 3.05 -2.44
CA VAL A 25 3.38 3.63 -3.79
C VAL A 25 2.45 2.79 -4.65
N MET A 26 2.61 1.47 -4.62
CA MET A 26 1.72 0.59 -5.38
C MET A 26 0.28 0.58 -4.86
N TRP A 27 0.04 0.72 -3.56
CA TRP A 27 -1.32 0.88 -3.04
C TRP A 27 -1.97 2.19 -3.48
N GLN A 28 -1.19 3.26 -3.63
CA GLN A 28 -1.68 4.51 -4.19
C GLN A 28 -2.06 4.35 -5.67
N GLU A 29 -1.17 3.80 -6.48
CA GLU A 29 -1.43 3.55 -7.91
C GLU A 29 -2.63 2.60 -8.10
N ALA A 30 -2.74 1.55 -7.28
CA ALA A 30 -3.88 0.66 -7.29
C ALA A 30 -5.18 1.39 -6.93
N ALA A 31 -5.16 2.37 -6.02
CA ALA A 31 -6.34 3.16 -5.69
C ALA A 31 -6.81 4.05 -6.85
N GLU A 32 -5.88 4.55 -7.66
CA GLU A 32 -6.14 5.38 -8.83
C GLU A 32 -6.62 4.54 -10.03
N CYS A 33 -6.06 3.34 -10.23
CA CYS A 33 -6.52 2.41 -11.27
C CYS A 33 -7.81 1.66 -10.92
N ALA A 34 -8.29 1.74 -9.68
CA ALA A 34 -9.48 1.04 -9.23
C ALA A 34 -10.75 1.64 -9.86
N LYS A 35 -11.39 0.88 -10.76
CA LYS A 35 -12.70 1.24 -11.34
C LYS A 35 -13.85 1.12 -10.33
N SER A 36 -13.69 0.29 -9.30
CA SER A 36 -14.66 0.14 -8.22
C SER A 36 -14.27 1.03 -7.03
N ARG A 37 -15.27 1.74 -6.50
CA ARG A 37 -15.10 2.60 -5.32
C ARG A 37 -14.64 1.81 -4.09
N ASP A 38 -15.11 0.57 -3.93
CA ASP A 38 -14.71 -0.28 -2.80
C ASP A 38 -13.24 -0.69 -2.90
N ASN A 39 -12.80 -1.03 -4.11
CA ASN A 39 -11.40 -1.36 -4.41
C ASN A 39 -10.48 -0.16 -4.18
N SER A 40 -10.91 1.04 -4.58
CA SER A 40 -10.17 2.28 -4.32
C SER A 40 -10.06 2.56 -2.82
N LYS A 41 -11.17 2.47 -2.08
CA LYS A 41 -11.18 2.65 -0.61
C LYS A 41 -10.29 1.64 0.11
N TRP A 42 -10.32 0.38 -0.31
CA TRP A 42 -9.47 -0.65 0.28
C TRP A 42 -7.99 -0.35 0.04
N ALA A 43 -7.63 0.01 -1.19
CA ALA A 43 -6.26 0.39 -1.54
C ALA A 43 -5.77 1.63 -0.76
N GLN A 44 -6.63 2.66 -0.60
CA GLN A 44 -6.33 3.83 0.24
C GLN A 44 -6.12 3.45 1.72
N SER A 45 -6.90 2.49 2.23
CA SER A 45 -6.73 2.00 3.61
C SER A 45 -5.39 1.29 3.79
N ARG A 46 -4.95 0.52 2.78
CA ARG A 46 -3.62 -0.12 2.79
C ARG A 46 -2.48 0.89 2.65
N PHE A 47 -2.65 1.92 1.82
CA PHE A 47 -1.72 3.05 1.74
C PHE A 47 -1.52 3.71 3.11
N ALA A 48 -2.61 4.02 3.82
CA ALA A 48 -2.56 4.62 5.16
C ALA A 48 -1.83 3.71 6.16
N PHE A 49 -2.09 2.39 6.11
CA PHE A 49 -1.38 1.40 6.93
C PHE A 49 0.13 1.41 6.67
N CYS A 50 0.56 1.41 5.41
CA CYS A 50 1.98 1.46 5.05
C CYS A 50 2.64 2.76 5.54
N CYS A 51 1.96 3.90 5.40
CA CYS A 51 2.44 5.19 5.91
C CYS A 51 2.60 5.18 7.43
N ALA A 52 1.65 4.61 8.17
CA ALA A 52 1.74 4.45 9.62
C ALA A 52 2.96 3.62 10.02
N ARG A 53 3.17 2.46 9.36
CA ARG A 53 4.33 1.60 9.59
C ARG A 53 5.67 2.30 9.34
N LEU A 54 5.78 3.08 8.27
CA LEU A 54 7.00 3.85 7.99
C LEU A 54 7.27 4.95 9.01
N SER A 55 6.21 5.61 9.50
CA SER A 55 6.33 6.62 10.56
C SER A 55 6.78 6.02 11.89
N GLU A 56 6.35 4.79 12.19
CA GLU A 56 6.73 4.06 13.38
C GLU A 56 8.20 3.63 13.33
N THR A 57 8.68 3.12 12.18
CA THR A 57 10.11 2.80 11.98
C THR A 57 11.00 4.03 12.18
N ARG A 58 10.56 5.22 11.74
CA ARG A 58 11.28 6.47 11.98
C ARG A 58 11.38 6.83 13.47
N ARG A 59 10.35 6.54 14.28
CA ARG A 59 10.42 6.78 15.74
C ARG A 59 11.46 5.92 16.45
N TYR A 60 11.80 4.75 15.93
CA TYR A 60 12.82 3.87 16.52
C TYR A 60 14.25 4.23 16.10
N LEU A 61 14.45 4.95 14.99
CA LEU A 61 15.78 5.35 14.51
C LEU A 61 16.34 6.62 15.18
N TYR A 62 15.53 7.33 15.98
CA TYR A 62 15.92 8.57 16.67
C TYR A 62 15.83 8.43 18.21
N ARG A 63 16.01 7.23 18.76
CA ARG A 63 16.00 6.99 20.20
C ARG A 63 17.34 6.46 20.69
#